data_AF-A0A849QK08-F1
#
_entry.id   AF-A0A849QK08-F1
#
_cell.length_a   1.000
_cell.length_b   1.000
_cell.length_c   1.000
_cell.angle_alpha   90.00
_cell.angle_beta   90.00
_cell.angle_gamma   90.00
#
_symmetry.space_group_name_H-M   'P 1'
#
loop_
_entity.id
_entity.type
_entity.pdbx_description
1 polymer ?
#
loop_
_entity_poly.entity_id
_entity_poly.type
_entity_poly.pdbx_seq_one_letter_code
_entity_poly.pdbx_strand_id
1 'polypeptide(L)' 'METHIESNKIWLYKDEYDDMIEYIDRLTETINVLSEKRTITAVKQALNRINSGEYLTKDDMVFD' A
#
# COMPACT_ATOMS: atom_id res chain seq x y z
N MET A 1 -4.86 25.16 4.25
CA MET A 1 -5.48 24.74 2.98
C MET A 1 -6.97 24.60 3.24
N GLU A 2 -7.78 25.34 2.50
CA GLU A 2 -9.25 25.34 2.67
C GLU A 2 -9.87 24.58 1.49
N THR A 3 -10.37 23.38 1.78
CA THR A 3 -11.20 22.61 0.86
C THR A 3 -12.57 23.28 0.81
N HIS A 4 -12.94 23.88 -0.33
CA HIS A 4 -14.27 24.48 -0.49
C HIS A 4 -15.25 23.44 -1.04
N ILE A 5 -16.22 23.06 -0.20
CA ILE A 5 -17.37 22.25 -0.59
C ILE A 5 -18.52 23.21 -0.89
N GLU A 6 -18.79 23.45 -2.17
CA GLU A 6 -19.99 24.12 -2.64
C GLU A 6 -20.72 23.18 -3.59
N SER A 7 -21.99 22.88 -3.30
CA SER A 7 -22.78 21.85 -4.00
C SER A 7 -22.22 20.43 -3.76
N ASN A 8 -22.87 19.38 -4.28
CA ASN A 8 -22.41 17.98 -4.22
C ASN A 8 -21.12 17.75 -5.05
N LYS A 9 -20.27 18.77 -5.17
CA LYS A 9 -19.08 18.82 -5.99
C LYS A 9 -17.89 19.16 -5.11
N ILE A 10 -16.82 18.40 -5.29
CA ILE A 10 -15.54 18.63 -4.65
C ILE A 10 -14.64 19.28 -5.70
N TRP A 11 -14.02 20.40 -5.35
CA TRP A 11 -13.03 21.06 -6.18
C TRP A 11 -11.63 20.71 -5.67
N LEU A 12 -10.83 20.14 -6.55
CA LEU A 12 -9.42 19.77 -6.32
C LEU A 12 -8.60 20.35 -7.46
N TYR A 13 -7.35 20.72 -7.19
CA TYR A 13 -6.43 21.00 -8.28
C TYR A 13 -6.13 19.70 -9.05
N LYS A 14 -5.85 19.82 -10.35
CA LYS A 14 -5.69 18.66 -11.22
C LYS A 14 -4.53 17.75 -10.79
N ASP A 15 -3.42 18.36 -10.38
CA ASP A 15 -2.26 17.68 -9.80
C ASP A 15 -2.62 16.93 -8.51
N GLU A 16 -3.36 17.55 -7.59
CA GLU A 16 -3.84 16.87 -6.37
C GLU A 16 -4.76 15.68 -6.68
N TYR A 17 -5.60 15.80 -7.71
CA TYR A 17 -6.44 14.70 -8.17
C TYR A 17 -5.61 13.55 -8.76
N ASP A 18 -4.64 13.87 -9.62
CA ASP A 18 -3.79 12.88 -10.27
C ASP A 18 -2.94 12.12 -9.20
N ASP A 19 -2.37 12.83 -8.21
CA ASP A 19 -1.67 12.24 -7.07
C ASP A 19 -2.58 11.33 -6.22
N MET A 20 -3.82 11.76 -5.97
CA MET A 20 -4.79 10.97 -5.21
C MET A 20 -5.14 9.67 -5.94
N ILE A 21 -5.31 9.70 -7.26
CA ILE A 21 -5.58 8.50 -8.06
C ILE A 21 -4.40 7.54 -8.00
N GLU A 22 -3.17 8.02 -8.20
CA GLU A 22 -1.97 7.18 -8.10
C GLU A 22 -1.86 6.52 -6.71
N TYR A 23 -2.19 7.25 -5.65
CA TYR A 23 -2.20 6.70 -4.30
C TYR A 23 -3.27 5.63 -4.10
N ILE A 24 -4.48 5.84 -4.63
CA ILE A 24 -5.57 4.86 -4.58
C ILE A 24 -5.19 3.60 -5.34
N ASP A 25 -4.62 3.72 -6.53
CA ASP A 25 -4.21 2.57 -7.34
C ASP A 25 -3.17 1.71 -6.60
N ARG A 26 -2.16 2.34 -5.99
CA ARG A 26 -1.17 1.64 -5.16
C ARG A 26 -1.79 0.94 -3.94
N LEU A 27 -2.79 1.56 -3.31
CA LEU A 27 -3.53 0.94 -2.21
C LEU A 27 -4.33 -0.28 -2.70
N THR A 28 -4.98 -0.18 -3.87
CA THR A 28 -5.71 -1.29 -4.47
C THR A 28 -4.79 -2.45 -4.80
N GLU A 29 -3.61 -2.20 -5.38
CA GLU A 29 -2.60 -3.23 -5.63
C GLU A 29 -2.15 -3.90 -4.34
N THR A 30 -1.86 -3.10 -3.30
CA THR A 30 -1.47 -3.61 -1.98
C THR A 30 -2.57 -4.51 -1.38
N ILE A 31 -3.84 -4.09 -1.48
CA ILE A 31 -4.98 -4.88 -1.01
C ILE A 31 -5.09 -6.18 -1.79
N ASN A 32 -4.94 -6.16 -3.12
CA ASN A 32 -4.99 -7.37 -3.94
C ASN A 32 -3.90 -8.36 -3.52
N VAL A 33 -2.66 -7.90 -3.37
CA VAL A 33 -1.52 -8.71 -2.89
C VAL A 33 -1.80 -9.28 -1.49
N LEU A 34 -2.32 -8.47 -0.57
CA LEU A 34 -2.64 -8.88 0.79
C LEU A 34 -3.95 -9.67 0.91
N SER A 35 -4.79 -9.74 -0.13
CA SER A 35 -6.00 -10.56 -0.13
C SER A 35 -5.68 -12.05 -0.31
N GLU A 36 -4.51 -12.36 -0.87
CA GLU A 36 -4.06 -13.72 -1.04
C GLU A 36 -3.57 -14.32 0.28
N LYS A 37 -4.26 -15.37 0.75
CA LYS A 37 -3.92 -16.07 2.00
C LYS A 37 -2.44 -16.49 2.05
N ARG A 38 -1.88 -16.94 0.93
CA ARG A 38 -0.47 -17.34 0.81
C ARG A 38 0.46 -16.17 1.11
N THR A 39 0.18 -15.01 0.54
CA THR A 39 0.94 -13.78 0.75
C THR A 39 0.88 -13.33 2.21
N ILE A 40 -0.32 -13.31 2.80
CA ILE A 40 -0.47 -12.98 4.24
C ILE A 40 0.36 -13.93 5.11
N THR A 41 0.33 -15.23 4.82
CA THR A 41 1.11 -16.22 5.58
C THR A 41 2.62 -15.96 5.45
N ALA A 42 3.12 -15.71 4.24
CA ALA A 42 4.53 -15.40 4.01
C ALA A 42 4.97 -14.12 4.72
N VAL A 43 4.17 -13.04 4.62
CA VAL A 43 4.45 -11.76 5.30
C VAL A 43 4.48 -11.95 6.82
N LYS A 44 3.51 -12.68 7.39
CA LYS A 44 3.50 -12.95 8.83
C LYS A 44 4.71 -13.76 9.28
N GLN A 45 5.15 -14.74 8.49
CA GLN A 45 6.35 -15.51 8.79
C GLN A 45 7.60 -14.64 8.76
N ALA A 46 7.75 -13.78 7.75
CA ALA A 46 8.85 -12.83 7.66
C ALA A 46 8.87 -11.86 8.86
N LEU A 47 7.71 -11.31 9.23
CA LEU A 47 7.58 -10.42 10.40
C LEU A 47 7.91 -11.15 11.72
N ASN A 48 7.50 -12.42 11.87
CA ASN A 48 7.84 -13.20 13.05
C ASN A 48 9.34 -13.44 13.17
N ARG A 49 10.03 -13.72 12.06
CA ARG A 49 11.50 -13.86 12.02
C ARG A 49 12.20 -12.56 12.41
N ILE A 50 11.74 -11.43 11.88
CA ILE A 50 12.27 -10.11 12.27
C ILE A 50 12.07 -9.86 13.77
N ASN A 51 10.88 -10.15 14.30
CA ASN A 51 10.57 -9.97 15.71
C ASN A 51 11.37 -10.91 16.64
N SER A 52 11.79 -12.08 16.15
CA SER A 52 12.70 -12.98 16.88
C SER A 52 14.17 -12.58 16.77
N GLY A 53 14.49 -11.47 16.09
CA GLY A 53 15.84 -10.96 15.93
C GLY A 53 16.60 -11.54 14.73
N GLU A 54 15.93 -12.27 13.84
CA GLU A 54 16.51 -12.74 12.59
C GLU A 54 16.41 -11.65 11.51
N TYR A 55 17.51 -11.40 10.82
CA TYR A 55 17.51 -10.53 9.64
C TYR A 55 17.04 -11.31 8.42
N LEU A 56 16.20 -10.69 7.59
CA LEU A 56 15.93 -11.20 6.25
C LEU A 56 17.16 -10.99 5.38
N THR A 57 17.60 -12.04 4.69
CA THR A 57 18.74 -12.02 3.78
C THR A 57 18.29 -11.73 2.36
N LYS A 58 19.24 -11.49 1.45
CA LYS A 58 18.93 -11.38 0.01
C LYS A 58 18.30 -12.66 -0.54
N ASP A 59 18.67 -13.82 -0.01
CA ASP A 59 18.11 -15.11 -0.45
C ASP A 59 16.65 -15.28 0.03
N ASP A 60 16.24 -14.53 1.06
CA ASP A 60 14.85 -14.49 1.52
C ASP A 60 13.96 -13.53 0.70
N MET A 61 14.55 -12.73 -0.21
CA MET A 61 13.84 -11.70 -0.98
C MET A 61 13.94 -11.97 -2.49
N VAL A 62 12.80 -12.24 -3.12
CA VAL A 62 12.72 -12.37 -4.59
C VAL A 62 12.06 -11.11 -5.14
N PHE A 63 12.74 -10.45 -6.08
CA PHE A 63 12.23 -9.29 -6.82
C PHE A 63 11.96 -9.74 -8.25
N ASP A 64 10.76 -9.46 -8.75
CA ASP A 64 10.39 -9.58 -10.18
C ASP A 64 10.76 -8.30 -10.93
#